data_AF-A0A699ZNV3-F1
#
_entry.id   AF-A0A699ZNV3-F1
#
_cell.length_a   1.000
_cell.length_b   1.000
_cell.length_c   1.000
_cell.angle_alpha   90.00
_cell.angle_beta   90.00
_cell.angle_gamma   90.00
#
_symmetry.space_group_name_H-M   'P 1'
#
loop_
_entity.id
_entity.type
_entity.pdbx_description
1 polymer ?
#
loop_
_entity_poly.entity_id
_entity_poly.type
_entity_poly.pdbx_seq_one_letter_code
_entity_poly.pdbx_strand_id
1 'polypeptide(L)'
;MELARGLVNFSAEELQRLKGKSTQEFAQELGYNAQAEVVHRENLALLAGTDGGAGERAEEDDGDDDGVGIDSPLARSTTPALPLAVEPRSGEDARGPQ
;
A
#
# COMPACT_ATOMS: atom_id res chain seq x y z
N MET A 1 -8.93 -10.71 15.96
CA MET A 1 -8.24 -11.70 15.12
C MET A 1 -8.52 -11.33 13.67
N GLU A 2 -7.48 -11.06 12.90
CA GLU A 2 -7.59 -10.77 11.46
C GLU A 2 -7.20 -12.04 10.71
N LEU A 3 -8.07 -12.54 9.82
CA LEU A 3 -7.87 -13.83 9.14
C LEU A 3 -7.37 -13.65 7.69
N ALA A 4 -7.75 -12.55 7.05
CA ALA A 4 -7.43 -12.27 5.66
C ALA A 4 -7.59 -10.77 5.35
N ARG A 5 -6.94 -10.33 4.27
CA ARG A 5 -7.13 -9.03 3.64
C ARG A 5 -7.41 -9.24 2.16
N GLY A 6 -8.17 -8.36 1.52
CA GLY A 6 -8.40 -8.47 0.09
C GLY A 6 -8.98 -7.23 -0.56
N LEU A 7 -8.95 -7.21 -1.89
CA LEU A 7 -9.57 -6.14 -2.68
C LEU A 7 -11.08 -6.37 -2.77
N VAL A 8 -11.85 -5.34 -2.41
CA VAL A 8 -13.30 -5.40 -2.32
C VAL A 8 -13.93 -4.75 -3.56
N ASN A 9 -14.95 -5.40 -4.14
CA ASN A 9 -15.65 -4.93 -5.34
C ASN A 9 -16.69 -3.83 -5.07
N PHE A 10 -17.03 -3.62 -3.80
CA PHE A 10 -18.09 -2.73 -3.34
C PHE A 10 -17.54 -1.69 -2.37
N SER A 11 -18.17 -0.52 -2.34
CA SER A 11 -17.89 0.50 -1.34
C SER A 11 -18.35 0.07 0.06
N ALA A 12 -17.85 0.76 1.08
CA ALA A 12 -18.24 0.50 2.46
C ALA A 12 -19.75 0.65 2.70
N GLU A 13 -20.40 1.65 2.09
CA GLU A 13 -21.84 1.86 2.21
C GLU A 13 -22.66 0.76 1.55
N GLU A 14 -22.29 0.35 0.33
CA GLU A 14 -22.94 -0.75 -0.38
C GLU A 14 -22.84 -2.05 0.42
N LEU A 15 -21.67 -2.35 0.98
CA LEU A 15 -21.50 -3.53 1.82
C LEU A 15 -22.43 -3.55 3.03
N GLN A 16 -22.68 -2.40 3.67
CA GLN A 16 -23.64 -2.35 4.78
C GLN A 16 -25.04 -2.75 4.34
N ARG A 17 -25.44 -2.36 3.13
CA ARG A 17 -26.76 -2.68 2.56
C ARG A 17 -26.88 -4.13 2.10
N LEU A 18 -25.77 -4.75 1.69
CA LEU A 18 -25.71 -6.12 1.17
C LEU A 18 -25.53 -7.19 2.27
N LYS A 19 -25.10 -6.80 3.47
CA LYS A 19 -24.90 -7.74 4.59
C LYS A 19 -26.16 -8.57 4.86
N GLY A 20 -25.99 -9.90 4.87
CA GLY A 20 -27.05 -10.85 5.18
C GLY A 20 -28.02 -11.14 4.03
N LYS A 21 -27.82 -10.53 2.85
CA LYS A 21 -28.65 -10.75 1.66
C LYS A 21 -28.05 -11.81 0.76
N SER A 22 -28.90 -12.48 0.00
CA SER A 22 -28.44 -13.38 -1.04
C SER A 22 -27.88 -12.60 -2.22
N THR A 23 -26.95 -13.19 -2.95
CA THR A 23 -26.35 -12.60 -4.15
C THR A 23 -27.40 -12.23 -5.22
N GLN A 24 -28.54 -12.93 -5.26
CA GLN A 24 -29.63 -12.61 -6.19
C GLN A 24 -30.29 -11.27 -5.89
N GLU A 25 -30.23 -10.82 -4.64
CA GLU A 25 -30.82 -9.55 -4.19
C GLU A 25 -29.84 -8.37 -4.38
N PHE A 26 -28.56 -8.63 -4.71
CA PHE A 26 -27.54 -7.57 -4.84
C PHE A 26 -27.91 -6.57 -5.93
N ALA A 27 -28.37 -7.06 -7.09
CA ALA A 27 -28.75 -6.18 -8.19
C ALA A 27 -29.95 -5.30 -7.85
N GLN A 28 -30.89 -5.82 -7.07
CA GLN A 28 -32.06 -5.08 -6.60
C GLN A 28 -31.67 -3.99 -5.59
N GLU A 29 -30.73 -4.29 -4.69
CA GLU A 29 -30.26 -3.33 -3.69
C GLU A 29 -29.40 -2.22 -4.27
N LEU A 30 -28.50 -2.57 -5.17
CA LEU A 30 -27.51 -1.62 -5.72
C LEU A 30 -28.05 -0.85 -6.92
N GLY A 31 -29.08 -1.36 -7.60
CA GLY A 31 -29.66 -0.74 -8.79
C GLY A 31 -28.87 -0.99 -10.08
N TYR A 32 -27.87 -1.88 -10.04
CA TYR A 32 -27.09 -2.31 -11.20
C TYR A 32 -26.76 -3.80 -11.11
N ASN A 33 -26.44 -4.42 -12.24
CA ASN A 33 -25.96 -5.80 -12.25
C ASN A 33 -24.56 -5.88 -11.62
N ALA A 34 -24.53 -6.21 -10.34
CA ALA A 34 -23.31 -6.35 -9.56
C ALA A 34 -22.68 -7.73 -9.75
N GLN A 35 -21.37 -7.79 -9.49
CA GLN A 35 -20.68 -9.07 -9.38
C GLN A 35 -21.26 -9.90 -8.24
N ALA A 36 -21.21 -11.22 -8.40
CA ALA A 36 -21.75 -12.16 -7.42
C ALA A 36 -20.92 -12.24 -6.12
N GLU A 37 -19.69 -11.71 -6.14
CA GLU A 37 -18.68 -11.88 -5.10
C GLU A 37 -18.26 -10.53 -4.51
N VAL A 38 -18.21 -10.46 -3.18
CA VAL A 38 -17.77 -9.27 -2.43
C VAL A 38 -16.26 -9.06 -2.52
N VAL A 39 -15.51 -10.15 -2.34
CA VAL A 39 -14.07 -10.24 -2.57
C VAL A 39 -13.85 -11.47 -3.43
N HIS A 40 -13.22 -11.31 -4.58
CA HIS A 40 -12.86 -12.44 -5.43
C HIS A 40 -11.77 -13.28 -4.75
N ARG A 41 -11.83 -14.61 -4.88
CA ARG A 41 -10.88 -15.53 -4.19
C ARG A 41 -9.41 -15.24 -4.50
N GLU A 42 -9.12 -14.80 -5.71
CA GLU A 42 -7.75 -14.52 -6.16
C GLU A 42 -7.25 -13.17 -5.64
N ASN A 43 -8.18 -12.33 -5.15
CA ASN A 43 -7.89 -11.04 -4.56
C ASN A 43 -7.86 -11.11 -3.03
N LEU A 44 -7.93 -12.31 -2.44
CA LEU A 44 -7.91 -12.54 -0.99
C LEU A 44 -6.55 -13.10 -0.56
N ALA A 45 -5.86 -12.40 0.33
CA ALA A 45 -4.65 -12.84 0.99
C ALA A 45 -4.97 -13.35 2.40
N LEU A 46 -4.68 -14.62 2.68
CA LEU A 46 -4.81 -15.20 4.01
C LEU A 46 -3.64 -14.78 4.89
N LEU A 47 -3.93 -14.44 6.14
CA LEU A 47 -2.92 -14.11 7.13
C LEU A 47 -2.59 -15.37 7.91
N ALA A 48 -1.35 -15.84 7.79
CA ALA A 48 -0.84 -16.85 8.70
C ALA A 48 -0.81 -16.23 10.11
N GLY A 49 -1.36 -16.95 11.10
CA GLY A 49 -1.34 -16.52 12.49
C GLY A 49 0.10 -16.42 12.98
N THR A 50 0.71 -15.25 12.83
CA THR A 50 1.81 -14.80 13.68
C THR A 50 1.13 -14.17 14.88
N ASP A 51 0.73 -15.03 15.80
CA ASP A 51 0.47 -14.63 17.17
C ASP A 51 1.79 -14.01 17.65
N GLY A 52 1.82 -12.70 17.88
CA GLY A 52 3.07 -11.93 17.93
C GLY A 52 4.20 -12.53 18.79
N GLY A 53 5.43 -12.45 18.26
CA GLY A 53 6.71 -12.69 18.96
C GLY A 53 7.61 -13.69 18.19
N ALA A 54 8.85 -13.40 17.82
CA ALA A 54 9.73 -12.29 18.11
C ALA A 54 10.72 -12.15 16.94
N GLY A 55 10.91 -10.91 16.48
CA GLY A 55 12.03 -10.57 15.61
C GLY A 55 13.35 -10.95 16.27
N GLU A 56 14.30 -11.29 15.42
CA GLU A 56 15.68 -11.60 15.75
C GLU A 56 16.23 -10.70 16.87
N ARG A 57 16.55 -11.30 18.02
CA ARG A 57 17.62 -10.77 18.86
C ARG A 57 18.90 -11.17 18.15
N ALA A 58 19.45 -10.27 17.35
CA ALA A 58 20.86 -10.37 16.99
C ALA A 58 21.63 -10.43 18.30
N GLU A 59 22.23 -11.58 18.58
CA GLU A 59 23.17 -11.73 19.68
C GLU A 59 24.29 -10.71 19.42
N GLU A 60 24.38 -9.75 20.33
CA GLU A 60 25.49 -8.83 20.39
C GLU A 60 26.72 -9.68 20.72
N ASP A 61 27.57 -9.88 19.73
CA ASP A 61 28.88 -10.48 19.85
C ASP A 61 29.69 -9.60 20.81
N ASP A 62 29.92 -10.09 22.03
CA ASP A 62 30.93 -9.55 22.97
C ASP A 62 32.32 -9.85 22.39
N GLY A 63 32.63 -9.20 21.28
CA GLY A 63 33.99 -9.09 20.79
C GLY A 63 34.74 -8.16 21.72
N ASP A 64 35.76 -8.70 22.41
CA ASP A 64 36.83 -7.90 23.02
C ASP A 64 37.55 -7.10 21.90
N ASP A 65 36.99 -5.94 21.55
CA ASP A 65 37.60 -4.95 20.66
C ASP A 65 38.53 -4.05 21.49
N ASP A 66 39.83 -4.28 21.40
CA ASP A 66 40.89 -3.36 21.86
C ASP A 66 40.99 -2.13 20.93
N GLY A 67 39.85 -1.45 20.73
CA GLY A 67 39.69 -0.32 19.83
C GLY A 67 40.48 0.91 20.27
N VAL A 68 41.65 1.11 19.64
CA VAL A 68 42.39 2.38 19.65
C VAL A 68 41.48 3.48 19.09
N GLY A 69 41.10 4.42 19.96
CA GLY A 69 40.38 5.62 19.56
C GLY A 69 41.20 6.45 18.58
N ILE A 70 40.74 6.54 17.34
CA ILE A 70 41.09 7.64 16.45
C ILE A 70 39.94 8.63 16.47
N ASP A 71 40.13 9.71 17.21
CA ASP A 71 39.36 10.92 17.06
C ASP A 71 39.42 11.38 15.59
N SER A 72 38.26 11.55 14.98
CA SER A 72 38.14 12.31 13.74
C SER A 72 36.86 13.13 13.80
N PRO A 73 36.96 14.41 14.21
CA PRO A 73 35.85 15.32 14.07
C PRO A 73 35.76 15.78 12.61
N LEU A 74 34.51 16.01 12.18
CA LEU A 74 34.13 17.00 11.16
C LEU A 74 33.89 16.51 9.71
N ALA A 75 32.61 16.34 9.35
CA ALA A 75 31.99 16.84 8.09
C ALA A 75 30.48 16.49 8.11
N ARG A 76 29.61 17.33 8.69
CA ARG A 76 28.80 18.36 7.99
C ARG A 76 28.00 17.82 6.78
N SER A 77 26.70 17.75 7.03
CA SER A 77 25.57 17.62 6.10
C SER A 77 25.75 18.37 4.78
N THR A 78 25.43 17.71 3.65
CA THR A 78 24.84 18.36 2.47
C THR A 78 24.14 17.27 1.63
N THR A 79 22.82 17.31 1.64
CA THR A 79 21.96 16.64 0.67
C THR A 79 22.08 17.35 -0.67
N PRO A 80 22.43 16.70 -1.79
CA PRO A 80 22.21 17.32 -3.10
C PRO A 80 20.74 17.17 -3.49
N ALA A 81 20.05 18.31 -3.67
CA ALA A 81 18.73 18.36 -4.29
C ALA A 81 18.85 18.01 -5.78
N LEU A 82 18.19 16.95 -6.22
CA LEU A 82 18.03 16.64 -7.64
C LEU A 82 17.00 17.62 -8.24
N PRO A 83 17.27 18.27 -9.38
CA PRO A 83 16.30 19.15 -10.03
C PRO A 83 15.14 18.32 -10.61
N LEU A 84 13.91 18.75 -10.31
CA LEU A 84 12.72 18.27 -11.01
C LEU A 84 12.88 18.56 -12.51
N ALA A 85 12.89 17.51 -13.34
CA ALA A 85 12.75 17.66 -14.78
C ALA A 85 11.33 18.17 -15.07
N VAL A 86 11.24 19.44 -15.46
CA VAL A 86 10.02 20.04 -16.01
C VAL A 86 9.90 19.59 -17.46
N GLU A 87 8.88 18.77 -17.76
CA GLU A 87 8.57 18.43 -19.14
C GLU A 87 8.11 19.69 -19.90
N PRO A 88 8.63 19.95 -21.11
CA PRO A 88 8.18 21.08 -21.90
C PRO A 88 6.74 20.84 -22.35
N ARG A 89 5.87 21.77 -21.97
CA ARG A 89 4.49 21.86 -22.44
C ARG A 89 4.57 22.23 -23.92
N SER A 90 4.39 21.25 -24.80
CA SER A 90 4.26 21.50 -26.22
C SER A 90 2.93 22.23 -26.46
N GLY A 91 2.98 23.55 -26.45
CA GLY A 91 1.98 24.37 -27.10
C GLY A 91 2.31 24.42 -28.59
N GLU A 92 1.45 23.84 -29.41
CA GLU A 92 1.41 24.15 -30.84
C GLU A 92 0.04 24.74 -31.13
N ASP A 93 0.13 25.95 -31.68
CA ASP A 93 -0.91 26.88 -32.03
C ASP A 93 -1.61 26.39 -33.32
N ALA A 94 -2.93 26.32 -33.33
CA ALA A 94 -3.68 26.33 -34.59
C ALA A 94 -5.07 26.91 -34.37
N ARG A 95 -5.12 28.24 -34.35
CA ARG A 95 -6.32 28.96 -34.77
C ARG A 95 -6.53 28.73 -36.26
N GLY A 96 -7.76 28.41 -36.64
CA GLY A 96 -8.22 28.53 -38.01
C GLY A 96 -9.67 28.05 -38.13
N PRO A 97 -10.66 28.95 -38.23
CA PRO A 97 -12.03 28.56 -38.51
C PRO A 97 -12.23 28.36 -40.02
N GLN A 98 -12.96 27.31 -40.39
CA GLN A 98 -13.87 27.28 -41.54
C GLN A 98 -15.09 26.45 -41.13
#